data_AF-A0A2H6EF57-F1
#
_entry.id   AF-A0A2H6EF57-F1
#
_cell.length_a   1.000
_cell.length_b   1.000
_cell.length_c   1.000
_cell.angle_alpha   90.00
_cell.angle_beta   90.00
_cell.angle_gamma   90.00
#
_symmetry.space_group_name_H-M   'P 1'
#
loop_
_entity.id
_entity.type
_entity.pdbx_description
1 polymer ?
#
loop_
_entity_poly.entity_id
_entity_poly.type
_entity_poly.pdbx_seq_one_letter_code
_entity_poly.pdbx_strand_id
1 'polypeptide(L)'
;MKVELNADEYFNLQLLAIGNFEISGEKITKKIRKDFINANAPAIMFPYIRSFITAFTSNLGNVTGSIVIPTKFFKGEMVEIDYAEKPEIT
;
A
#
# COMPACT_ATOMS: atom_id res chain seq x y z
N MET A 1 -28.27 23.74 -26.71
CA MET A 1 -28.52 22.47 -26.00
C MET A 1 -27.54 22.42 -24.83
N LYS A 2 -28.01 22.39 -23.58
CA LYS A 2 -27.15 22.33 -22.41
C LYS A 2 -27.09 20.87 -21.96
N VAL A 3 -25.91 20.26 -22.06
CA VAL A 3 -25.67 18.89 -21.62
C VAL A 3 -24.86 18.97 -20.33
N GLU A 4 -25.43 18.47 -19.23
CA GLU A 4 -24.75 18.29 -17.96
C GLU A 4 -24.58 16.78 -17.74
N LEU A 5 -23.35 16.36 -17.47
CA LEU A 5 -22.94 14.97 -17.31
C LEU A 5 -22.33 14.84 -15.92
N ASN A 6 -23.03 14.19 -15.01
CA ASN A 6 -22.59 13.92 -13.64
C ASN A 6 -22.27 12.43 -13.49
N ALA A 7 -21.20 12.11 -12.78
CA ALA A 7 -20.82 10.76 -12.40
C ALA A 7 -20.87 10.68 -10.88
N ASP A 8 -22.05 10.37 -10.36
CA ASP A 8 -22.26 10.23 -8.93
C ASP A 8 -21.51 8.98 -8.41
N GLU A 9 -20.79 9.13 -7.30
CA GLU A 9 -20.29 8.05 -6.41
C GLU A 9 -19.11 7.17 -6.86
N TYR A 10 -18.38 7.46 -7.94
CA TYR A 10 -17.19 6.68 -8.29
C TYR A 10 -15.87 7.41 -8.02
N PHE A 11 -15.13 6.95 -7.00
CA PHE A 11 -13.74 7.36 -6.72
C PHE A 11 -12.83 6.15 -6.79
N ASN A 12 -11.87 6.17 -7.71
CA ASN A 12 -10.84 5.14 -7.84
C ASN A 12 -9.46 5.72 -7.56
N LEU A 13 -8.79 5.19 -6.55
CA LEU A 13 -7.44 5.56 -6.16
C LEU A 13 -6.55 4.32 -6.19
N GLN A 14 -5.56 4.34 -7.08
CA GLN A 14 -4.49 3.35 -7.11
C GLN A 14 -3.21 3.96 -6.54
N LEU A 15 -2.62 3.31 -5.54
CA LEU A 15 -1.41 3.77 -4.87
C LEU A 15 -0.33 2.69 -4.92
N LEU A 16 0.88 3.07 -5.30
CA LEU A 16 2.09 2.28 -5.11
C LEU A 16 2.93 2.92 -3.99
N ALA A 17 3.18 2.16 -2.93
CA ALA A 17 4.03 2.60 -1.82
C ALA A 17 5.24 1.66 -1.71
N ILE A 18 6.44 2.25 -1.68
CA ILE A 18 7.70 1.51 -1.61
C ILE A 18 8.36 1.83 -0.27
N GLY A 19 8.65 0.79 0.52
CA GLY A 19 9.40 0.88 1.75
C GLY A 19 10.74 0.17 1.62
N ASN A 20 11.84 0.89 1.81
CA ASN A 20 13.17 0.32 1.86
C ASN A 20 13.53 0.02 3.33
N PHE A 21 13.86 -1.24 3.61
CA PHE A 21 14.15 -1.71 4.96
C PHE A 21 15.50 -2.39 4.99
N GLU A 22 16.27 -2.10 6.03
CA GLU A 22 17.51 -2.79 6.38
C GLU A 22 17.29 -3.57 7.67
N ILE A 23 17.67 -4.84 7.68
CA ILE A 23 17.64 -5.68 8.88
C ILE A 23 19.08 -6.01 9.21
N SER A 24 19.55 -5.59 10.39
CA SER A 24 20.89 -5.83 10.89
C SER A 24 20.87 -6.68 12.16
N GLY A 25 21.89 -7.53 12.33
CA GLY A 25 22.06 -8.38 13.52
C GLY A 25 22.59 -9.79 13.21
N GLU A 26 23.28 -10.40 14.17
CA GLU A 26 24.00 -11.67 13.98
C GLU A 26 23.09 -12.90 13.85
N LYS A 27 21.79 -12.80 14.17
CA LYS A 27 20.86 -13.94 14.22
C LYS A 27 19.62 -13.76 13.34
N ILE A 28 19.78 -13.23 12.13
CA ILE A 28 18.67 -13.15 11.16
C ILE A 28 18.43 -14.54 10.56
N THR A 29 17.38 -15.21 11.04
CA THR A 29 16.92 -16.48 10.48
C THR A 29 15.98 -16.25 9.29
N LYS A 30 15.83 -17.26 8.42
CA LYS A 30 14.84 -17.23 7.32
C LYS A 30 13.43 -16.94 7.82
N LYS A 31 13.06 -17.47 9.00
CA LYS A 31 11.76 -17.20 9.62
C LYS A 31 11.59 -15.73 9.98
N ILE A 32 12.60 -15.12 10.62
CA ILE A 32 12.57 -13.69 10.98
C ILE A 32 12.43 -12.82 9.73
N ARG A 33 13.18 -13.15 8.66
CA ARG A 33 13.06 -12.43 7.38
C ARG A 33 11.65 -12.57 6.78
N LYS A 34 11.08 -13.78 6.78
CA LYS A 34 9.74 -14.05 6.26
C LYS A 34 8.67 -13.31 7.07
N ASP A 35 8.73 -13.37 8.40
CA ASP A 35 7.79 -12.67 9.29
C ASP A 35 7.91 -11.14 9.11
N PHE A 36 9.13 -10.64 8.91
CA PHE A 36 9.37 -9.22 8.66
C PHE A 36 8.75 -8.74 7.35
N ILE A 37 9.02 -9.44 6.24
CA ILE A 37 8.47 -9.09 4.92
C ILE A 37 6.94 -9.13 4.96
N ASN A 38 6.35 -10.18 5.55
CA ASN A 38 4.91 -10.43 5.44
C ASN A 38 4.02 -9.66 6.42
N ALA A 39 4.53 -9.34 7.61
CA ALA A 39 3.73 -8.71 8.66
C ALA A 39 4.32 -7.38 9.12
N ASN A 40 5.59 -7.35 9.50
CA ASN A 40 6.16 -6.18 10.18
C ASN A 40 6.39 -5.00 9.22
N ALA A 41 7.02 -5.21 8.08
CA ALA A 41 7.27 -4.15 7.10
C ALA A 41 5.95 -3.51 6.59
N PRO A 42 4.91 -4.28 6.21
CA PRO A 42 3.60 -3.72 5.89
C PRO A 42 2.96 -2.98 7.06
N ALA A 43 3.06 -3.50 8.29
CA ALA A 43 2.52 -2.83 9.47
C ALA A 43 3.23 -1.49 9.78
N ILE A 44 4.53 -1.38 9.47
CA ILE A 44 5.29 -0.14 9.56
C ILE A 44 4.88 0.85 8.46
N MET A 45 4.67 0.38 7.23
CA MET A 45 4.31 1.24 6.08
C MET A 45 2.85 1.72 6.12
N PHE A 46 1.92 0.90 6.63
CA PHE A 46 0.49 1.15 6.52
C PHE A 46 0.01 2.47 7.15
N PRO A 47 0.52 2.93 8.31
CA PRO A 47 0.20 4.25 8.84
C PRO A 47 0.49 5.40 7.86
N TYR A 48 1.58 5.31 7.10
CA TYR A 48 1.94 6.33 6.10
C TYR A 48 0.97 6.32 4.91
N ILE A 49 0.65 5.13 4.41
CA ILE A 49 -0.34 4.94 3.34
C ILE A 49 -1.71 5.47 3.77
N ARG A 50 -2.15 5.10 4.97
CA ARG A 50 -3.41 5.57 5.57
C ARG A 50 -3.42 7.09 5.71
N SER A 51 -2.36 7.67 6.25
CA SER A 51 -2.24 9.13 6.42
C SER A 51 -2.29 9.84 5.07
N PHE A 52 -1.58 9.33 4.06
CA PHE A 52 -1.61 9.85 2.70
C PHE A 52 -3.02 9.85 2.13
N ILE A 53 -3.75 8.74 2.23
CA ILE A 53 -5.11 8.63 1.67
C ILE A 53 -6.06 9.61 2.35
N THR A 54 -6.01 9.71 3.69
CA THR A 54 -6.82 10.69 4.44
C THR A 54 -6.49 12.12 4.01
N ALA A 55 -5.21 12.47 3.95
CA ALA A 55 -4.78 13.82 3.59
C ALA A 55 -5.15 14.15 2.13
N PHE A 56 -4.89 13.23 1.20
CA PHE A 56 -5.22 13.40 -0.22
C PHE A 56 -6.72 13.65 -0.41
N THR A 57 -7.57 12.78 0.15
CA THR A 57 -9.02 12.86 -0.01
C THR A 57 -9.63 14.07 0.69
N SER A 58 -9.07 14.48 1.85
CA SER A 58 -9.49 15.72 2.52
C SER A 58 -9.21 16.97 1.69
N ASN A 59 -8.16 16.95 0.86
CA ASN A 59 -7.81 18.06 -0.03
C ASN A 59 -8.60 18.08 -1.34
N LEU A 60 -9.40 17.04 -1.64
CA LEU A 60 -10.30 17.03 -2.82
C LEU A 60 -11.62 17.80 -2.57
N GLY A 61 -11.81 18.36 -1.37
CA GLY A 61 -13.03 19.09 -1.02
C GLY A 61 -14.25 18.18 -0.97
N ASN A 62 -15.33 18.58 -1.63
CA ASN A 62 -16.63 17.90 -1.55
C ASN A 62 -16.81 16.72 -2.52
N VAL A 63 -15.78 16.36 -3.30
CA VAL A 63 -15.88 15.27 -4.29
C VAL A 63 -16.03 13.90 -3.60
N THR A 64 -15.25 13.65 -2.55
CA THR A 64 -15.25 12.36 -1.82
C THR A 64 -15.40 12.52 -0.32
N GLY A 65 -15.13 13.72 0.22
CA GLY A 65 -14.85 13.89 1.64
C GLY A 65 -13.55 13.19 2.07
N SER A 66 -13.24 13.27 3.37
CA SER A 66 -12.07 12.62 3.96
C SER A 66 -12.30 11.10 4.12
N ILE A 67 -11.46 10.28 3.49
CA ILE A 67 -11.51 8.82 3.60
C ILE A 67 -10.58 8.37 4.72
N VAL A 68 -11.16 7.89 5.83
CA VAL A 68 -10.42 7.34 6.96
C VAL A 68 -10.40 5.82 6.88
N ILE A 69 -9.25 5.25 6.51
CA ILE A 69 -9.08 3.79 6.46
C ILE A 69 -8.92 3.24 7.90
N PRO A 70 -9.59 2.15 8.29
CA PRO A 70 -9.40 1.54 9.60
C PRO A 70 -8.04 0.87 9.76
N THR A 71 -7.62 0.66 11.00
CA THR A 71 -6.40 -0.10 11.31
C THR A 71 -6.49 -1.53 10.74
N LYS A 72 -5.41 -2.02 10.16
CA LYS A 72 -5.32 -3.36 9.57
C LYS A 72 -4.19 -4.13 10.26
N PHE A 73 -4.48 -5.39 10.59
CA PHE A 73 -3.44 -6.35 10.96
C PHE A 73 -3.03 -7.13 9.71
N PHE A 74 -1.76 -7.04 9.35
CA PHE A 74 -1.21 -7.77 8.22
C PHE A 74 -0.87 -9.19 8.63
N LYS A 75 -1.45 -10.15 7.92
CA LYS A 75 -1.21 -11.60 8.05
C LYS A 75 -1.28 -12.21 6.67
N GLY A 76 -0.52 -13.27 6.44
CA GLY A 76 -0.50 -14.00 5.18
C GLY A 76 0.91 -14.09 4.60
N GLU A 77 0.98 -14.57 3.36
CA GLU A 77 2.23 -14.69 2.61
C GLU A 77 2.13 -13.83 1.35
N MET A 78 3.08 -12.92 1.19
CA MET A 78 3.24 -12.11 -0.01
C MET A 78 4.14 -12.84 -0.99
N VAL A 79 3.87 -12.66 -2.28
CA VAL A 79 4.71 -13.17 -3.36
C VAL A 79 6.03 -12.40 -3.32
N GLU A 80 7.13 -13.11 -3.09
CA GLU A 80 8.47 -12.57 -3.24
C GLU A 80 8.82 -12.59 -4.74
N ILE A 81 9.09 -11.41 -5.30
CA ILE A 81 9.57 -11.29 -6.68
C ILE A 81 11.09 -11.18 -6.60
N ASP A 82 11.79 -12.24 -7.01
CA ASP A 82 13.24 -12.20 -7.16
C ASP A 82 13.59 -11.62 -8.54
N TYR A 83 14.14 -10.41 -8.56
CA TYR A 83 14.54 -9.74 -9.79
C TYR A 83 15.77 -10.39 -10.47
N ALA A 84 16.36 -11.43 -9.88
CA ALA A 84 17.43 -12.21 -10.49
C ALA A 84 16.95 -13.14 -11.62
N GLU A 85 15.68 -13.53 -11.65
CA GLU A 85 15.08 -14.30 -12.74
C GLU A 85 14.31 -13.35 -13.67
N LYS A 86 14.98 -12.85 -14.71
CA LYS A 86 14.29 -12.15 -15.80
C LYS A 86 13.29 -13.15 -16.43
N PRO A 87 12.01 -12.78 -16.61
CA PRO A 87 11.15 -13.57 -17.49
C PRO A 87 11.70 -13.44 -18.91
N GLU A 88 12.04 -14.57 -19.54
CA GLU A 88 12.21 -14.64 -20.98
C GLU A 88 10.89 -14.27 -21.63
N ILE A 89 10.78 -13.03 -22.08
CA ILE A 89 9.71 -12.59 -22.97
C ILE A 89 10.06 -13.17 -24.34
N THR A 90 9.43 -14.28 -24.71
CA THR A 90 9.43 -14.82 -26.09
C THR A 90 8.27 -14.23 -26.86
#